data_AF-A0A6J8DH50-F1
#
_entry.id   AF-A0A6J8DH50-F1
#
_cell.length_a   1.000
_cell.length_b   1.000
_cell.length_c   1.000
_cell.angle_alpha   90.00
_cell.angle_beta   90.00
_cell.angle_gamma   90.00
#
_symmetry.space_group_name_H-M   'P 1'
#
loop_
_entity.id
_entity.type
_entity.pdbx_description
1 polymer ?
#
loop_
_entity_poly.entity_id
_entity_poly.type
_entity_poly.pdbx_seq_one_letter_code
_entity_poly.pdbx_strand_id
1 'polypeptide(L)'
;MHSLFNVVKVDASTDGILWVQFSEINNQDNCFFVCVVYLPPEHSARSVNINDFFDTLMSKIYTIPNGSPLYLCGDWNSRVSDIEDYIQGIDLLPERNVVEFTPNSYGDLFCEFFSNINCCILNGRNFINNAFTFVSSRGSSVVDYCVVPYEKLPFFKTLKSFEQEL
;
A
#
# COMPACT_ATOMS: atom_id res chain seq x y z
N MET A 1 25.34 -5.67 10.16
CA MET A 1 24.95 -5.04 11.44
C MET A 1 23.48 -4.70 11.30
N HIS A 2 22.61 -5.27 12.12
CA HIS A 2 21.18 -4.96 12.06
C HIS A 2 20.93 -3.68 12.87
N SER A 3 20.34 -2.66 12.25
CA SER A 3 19.89 -1.48 12.98
C SER A 3 18.72 -1.86 13.89
N LEU A 4 18.73 -1.37 15.12
CA LEU A 4 17.63 -1.49 16.06
C LEU A 4 16.77 -0.22 15.98
N PHE A 5 15.46 -0.40 16.02
CA PHE A 5 14.49 0.69 15.91
C PHE A 5 13.65 0.79 17.17
N ASN A 6 13.42 2.03 17.61
CA ASN A 6 12.30 2.36 18.48
C ASN A 6 11.03 2.48 17.63
N VAL A 7 9.93 1.91 18.11
CA VAL A 7 8.66 1.84 17.38
C VAL A 7 7.59 2.56 18.17
N VAL A 8 6.97 3.56 17.57
CA VAL A 8 5.96 4.40 18.23
C VAL A 8 4.67 4.39 17.41
N LYS A 9 3.54 4.12 18.08
CA LYS A 9 2.22 4.31 17.51
C LYS A 9 1.95 5.82 17.38
N VAL A 10 1.85 6.31 16.15
CA VAL A 10 1.61 7.72 15.84
C VAL A 10 0.12 8.01 15.91
N ASP A 11 -0.72 7.12 15.38
CA ASP A 11 -2.16 7.30 15.33
C ASP A 11 -2.89 5.98 15.09
N ALA A 12 -4.06 5.85 15.69
CA ALA A 12 -4.99 4.72 15.53
C ALA A 12 -6.43 5.18 15.82
N SER A 13 -6.71 6.46 15.56
CA SER A 13 -8.01 7.08 15.84
C SER A 13 -9.10 6.67 14.86
N THR A 14 -8.71 6.24 13.66
CA THR A 14 -9.62 5.78 12.61
C THR A 14 -9.58 4.26 12.54
N ASP A 15 -10.76 3.62 12.61
CA ASP A 15 -10.84 2.15 12.50
C ASP A 15 -10.28 1.69 11.14
N GLY A 16 -9.51 0.60 11.17
CA GLY A 16 -8.80 0.11 9.99
C GLY A 16 -7.59 0.92 9.55
N ILE A 17 -7.15 1.96 10.27
CA ILE A 17 -5.91 2.70 9.95
C ILE A 17 -5.00 2.77 11.17
N LEU A 18 -3.77 2.28 11.02
CA LEU A 18 -2.72 2.34 12.05
C LEU A 18 -1.45 2.98 11.50
N TRP A 19 -1.04 4.09 12.11
CA TRP A 19 0.20 4.77 11.81
C TRP A 19 1.28 4.44 12.83
N VAL A 20 2.44 4.03 12.33
CA VAL A 20 3.60 3.66 13.15
C VAL A 20 4.84 4.38 12.63
N GLN A 21 5.62 4.94 13.55
CA GLN A 21 6.94 5.52 13.25
C GLN A 21 8.02 4.58 13.77
N PHE A 22 9.03 4.37 12.94
CA PHE A 22 10.25 3.65 13.27
C PHE A 22 11.40 4.66 13.29
N SER A 23 12.11 4.77 14.40
CA SER A 23 13.29 5.64 14.54
C SER A 23 14.49 4.79 14.96
N GLU A 24 15.62 4.95 14.30
CA GLU A 24 16.85 4.23 14.66
C GLU A 24 17.31 4.65 16.07
N ILE A 25 17.64 3.68 16.94
CA ILE A 25 17.96 3.95 18.36
C ILE A 25 19.14 4.92 18.52
N ASN A 26 20.12 4.83 17.63
CA ASN A 26 21.34 5.64 17.69
C ASN A 26 21.29 6.91 16.82
N ASN A 27 20.21 7.10 16.04
CA ASN A 27 20.01 8.26 15.18
C ASN A 27 18.52 8.50 14.99
N GLN A 28 17.92 9.30 15.87
CA GLN A 28 16.48 9.53 15.85
C GLN A 28 15.99 10.29 14.61
N ASP A 29 16.89 11.03 13.94
CA ASP A 29 16.60 11.71 12.67
C ASP A 29 16.44 10.70 11.52
N ASN A 30 17.02 9.51 11.65
CA ASN A 30 16.80 8.41 10.72
C ASN A 30 15.52 7.66 11.11
N CYS A 31 14.39 8.13 10.58
CA CYS A 31 13.09 7.53 10.82
C CYS A 31 12.30 7.32 9.52
N PHE A 32 11.33 6.41 9.57
CA PHE A 32 10.35 6.17 8.53
C PHE A 32 8.99 5.85 9.12
N PHE A 33 7.96 6.01 8.30
CA PHE A 33 6.57 5.80 8.68
C PHE A 33 5.99 4.60 7.94
N VAL A 34 5.17 3.83 8.64
CA VAL A 34 4.37 2.75 8.08
C VAL A 34 2.91 3.00 8.43
N CYS A 35 2.06 3.01 7.39
CA CYS A 35 0.61 2.99 7.54
C CYS A 35 0.10 1.58 7.25
N VAL A 36 -0.51 0.95 8.25
CA VAL A 36 -1.20 -0.33 8.07
C VAL A 36 -2.68 -0.07 7.88
N VAL A 37 -3.25 -0.63 6.82
CA VAL A 37 -4.62 -0.39 6.38
C VAL A 37 -5.45 -1.68 6.39
N TYR A 38 -6.69 -1.53 6.84
CA TYR A 38 -7.81 -2.42 6.59
C TYR A 38 -8.98 -1.58 6.07
N LEU A 39 -9.20 -1.59 4.76
CA LEU A 39 -10.40 -0.99 4.16
C LEU A 39 -11.47 -2.09 4.05
N PRO A 40 -12.63 -1.97 4.72
CA PRO A 40 -13.68 -2.97 4.67
C PRO A 40 -14.16 -3.24 3.24
N PRO A 41 -14.49 -4.50 2.87
CA PRO A 41 -14.95 -4.82 1.54
C PRO A 41 -16.27 -4.11 1.21
N GLU A 42 -16.52 -3.98 -0.09
CA GLU A 42 -17.77 -3.45 -0.64
C GLU A 42 -18.97 -4.15 0.01
N HIS A 43 -19.97 -3.35 0.35
CA HIS A 43 -21.22 -3.82 0.96
C HIS A 43 -21.04 -4.54 2.31
N SER A 44 -19.89 -4.42 2.99
CA SER A 44 -19.75 -4.93 4.35
C SER A 44 -20.64 -4.16 5.33
N ALA A 45 -21.02 -4.81 6.44
CA ALA A 45 -21.73 -4.15 7.54
C ALA A 45 -20.88 -3.06 8.24
N ARG A 46 -19.57 -3.00 7.95
CA ARG A 46 -18.63 -1.97 8.40
C ARG A 46 -18.36 -0.95 7.29
N SER A 47 -19.32 -0.74 6.38
CA SER A 47 -19.16 0.17 5.25
C SER A 47 -18.68 1.53 5.73
N VAL A 48 -17.53 1.95 5.21
CA VAL A 48 -16.97 3.28 5.40
C VAL A 48 -17.26 4.11 4.16
N ASN A 49 -17.41 5.42 4.33
CA ASN A 49 -17.36 6.33 3.20
C ASN A 49 -15.92 6.34 2.67
N ILE A 50 -15.74 5.83 1.46
CA ILE A 50 -14.41 5.67 0.85
C ILE A 50 -13.68 6.99 0.65
N ASN A 51 -14.40 8.08 0.35
CA ASN A 51 -13.80 9.40 0.20
C ASN A 51 -13.25 9.89 1.55
N ASP A 52 -14.06 9.80 2.61
CA ASP A 52 -13.64 10.19 3.96
C ASP A 52 -12.43 9.34 4.43
N PHE A 53 -12.38 8.07 4.03
CA PHE A 53 -11.26 7.17 4.32
C PHE A 53 -9.95 7.66 3.66
N PHE A 54 -9.97 7.94 2.35
CA PHE A 54 -8.81 8.46 1.64
C PHE A 54 -8.43 9.89 2.08
N ASP A 55 -9.41 10.75 2.38
CA ASP A 55 -9.17 12.09 2.92
C ASP A 55 -8.47 12.02 4.29
N THR A 56 -8.84 11.05 5.12
CA THR A 56 -8.18 10.81 6.41
C THR A 56 -6.73 10.38 6.23
N LEU A 57 -6.46 9.46 5.30
CA LEU A 57 -5.10 9.05 4.95
C LEU A 57 -4.29 10.25 4.44
N MET A 58 -4.83 10.98 3.47
CA MET A 58 -4.20 12.15 2.86
C MET A 58 -3.86 13.21 3.90
N SER A 59 -4.81 13.56 4.77
CA SER A 59 -4.60 14.53 5.84
C SER A 59 -3.44 14.12 6.75
N LYS A 60 -3.28 12.82 7.04
CA LYS A 60 -2.19 12.34 7.88
C LYS A 60 -0.85 12.35 7.16
N ILE A 61 -0.83 11.98 5.88
CA ILE A 61 0.38 12.04 5.03
C ILE A 61 0.94 13.46 5.00
N TYR A 62 0.10 14.48 4.88
CA TYR A 62 0.56 15.88 4.89
C TYR A 62 1.18 16.34 6.23
N THR A 63 0.99 15.60 7.32
CA THR A 63 1.65 15.87 8.59
C THR A 63 3.01 15.21 8.72
N ILE A 64 3.35 14.27 7.82
CA ILE A 64 4.65 13.59 7.82
C ILE A 64 5.72 14.58 7.35
N PRO A 65 6.87 14.67 8.05
CA PRO A 65 7.95 15.55 7.62
C PRO A 65 8.38 15.27 6.19
N ASN A 66 8.57 16.33 5.40
CA ASN A 66 8.96 16.20 4.00
C ASN A 66 10.28 15.41 3.88
N GLY A 67 10.31 14.45 2.97
CA GLY A 67 11.46 13.57 2.74
C GLY A 67 11.57 12.38 3.70
N SER A 68 10.73 12.28 4.74
CA SER A 68 10.64 11.07 5.55
C SER A 68 10.04 9.93 4.71
N PRO A 69 10.69 8.75 4.62
CA PRO A 69 10.13 7.62 3.90
C PRO A 69 8.79 7.19 4.51
N LEU A 70 7.81 6.99 3.64
CA LEU A 70 6.47 6.52 3.99
C LEU A 70 6.19 5.23 3.24
N TYR A 71 5.71 4.21 3.93
CA TYR A 71 5.23 2.97 3.32
C TYR A 71 3.80 2.72 3.75
N LEU A 72 2.96 2.27 2.82
CA LEU A 72 1.59 1.87 3.15
C LEU A 72 1.44 0.39 2.85
N CYS A 73 0.76 -0.34 3.73
CA CYS A 73 0.48 -1.75 3.49
C CYS A 73 -0.78 -2.23 4.18
N GLY A 74 -1.28 -3.39 3.77
CA GLY A 74 -2.41 -4.06 4.42
C GLY A 74 -3.49 -4.47 3.43
N ASP A 75 -4.66 -4.83 3.95
CA ASP A 75 -5.81 -5.29 3.18
C ASP A 75 -6.65 -4.09 2.78
N TRP A 76 -6.58 -3.73 1.51
CA TRP A 76 -7.34 -2.61 0.96
C TRP A 76 -8.71 -3.04 0.43
N ASN A 77 -8.99 -4.34 0.31
CA ASN A 77 -10.17 -4.86 -0.39
C ASN A 77 -10.46 -4.17 -1.75
N SER A 78 -9.45 -3.54 -2.35
CA SER A 78 -9.50 -2.92 -3.67
C SER A 78 -8.99 -3.93 -4.67
N ARG A 79 -9.75 -4.14 -5.74
CA ARG A 79 -9.31 -4.94 -6.88
C ARG A 79 -9.04 -3.98 -8.01
N VAL A 80 -7.77 -3.87 -8.40
CA VAL A 80 -7.31 -2.82 -9.31
C VAL A 80 -7.12 -3.28 -10.76
N SER A 81 -7.14 -4.58 -11.03
CA SER A 81 -6.86 -5.10 -12.37
C SER A 81 -5.54 -4.52 -12.95
N ASP A 82 -5.63 -4.00 -14.16
CA ASP A 82 -4.67 -3.30 -15.00
C ASP A 82 -4.78 -1.77 -14.91
N ILE A 83 -5.51 -1.22 -13.92
CA ILE A 83 -5.58 0.22 -13.69
C ILE A 83 -4.20 0.74 -13.28
N GLU A 84 -3.75 1.81 -13.93
CA GLU A 84 -2.48 2.45 -13.62
C GLU A 84 -2.56 3.28 -12.34
N ASP A 85 -1.57 3.14 -11.48
CA ASP A 85 -1.37 3.86 -10.21
C ASP A 85 -0.25 4.92 -10.31
N TYR A 86 -0.02 5.40 -11.53
CA TYR A 86 0.93 6.46 -11.86
C TYR A 86 0.50 7.20 -13.12
N ILE A 87 1.13 8.36 -13.37
CA ILE A 87 0.80 9.17 -14.55
C ILE A 87 1.61 8.66 -15.74
N GLN A 88 0.95 7.93 -16.63
CA GLN A 88 1.57 7.35 -17.82
C GLN A 88 2.27 8.41 -18.68
N GLY A 89 3.52 8.15 -19.06
CA GLY A 89 4.33 9.04 -19.88
C GLY A 89 5.01 10.18 -19.10
N ILE A 90 4.67 10.39 -17.83
CA ILE A 90 5.40 11.26 -16.91
C ILE A 90 6.29 10.41 -16.00
N ASP A 91 5.67 9.44 -15.32
CA ASP A 91 6.38 8.54 -14.42
C ASP A 91 6.90 7.33 -15.19
N LEU A 92 8.17 6.98 -14.94
CA LEU A 92 8.84 5.83 -15.56
C LEU A 92 8.87 4.66 -14.58
N LEU A 93 7.71 4.03 -14.40
CA LEU A 93 7.58 2.84 -13.54
C LEU A 93 7.55 1.56 -14.38
N PRO A 94 8.09 0.44 -13.88
CA PRO A 94 7.87 -0.87 -14.48
C PRO A 94 6.38 -1.23 -14.39
N GLU A 95 5.89 -1.87 -15.45
CA GLU A 95 4.52 -2.41 -15.50
C GLU A 95 4.32 -3.46 -14.40
N ARG A 96 3.09 -3.55 -13.91
CA ARG A 96 2.69 -4.61 -12.99
C ARG A 96 2.41 -5.89 -13.77
N ASN A 97 2.92 -7.02 -13.30
CA ASN A 97 2.46 -8.34 -13.75
C ASN A 97 1.06 -8.62 -13.17
N VAL A 98 -0.02 -8.34 -13.90
CA VAL A 98 -1.40 -8.47 -13.41
C VAL A 98 -1.85 -9.94 -13.40
N VAL A 99 -2.40 -10.41 -12.27
CA VAL A 99 -2.91 -11.79 -12.10
C VAL A 99 -4.44 -11.87 -11.92
N GLU A 100 -5.10 -10.74 -11.68
CA GLU A 100 -6.55 -10.59 -11.55
C GLU A 100 -7.00 -9.47 -12.47
N PHE A 101 -8.01 -9.69 -13.32
CA PHE A 101 -8.46 -8.72 -14.34
C PHE A 101 -9.88 -8.19 -14.08
N THR A 102 -10.41 -8.38 -12.88
CA THR A 102 -11.76 -7.92 -12.51
C THR A 102 -11.62 -6.87 -11.42
N PRO A 103 -11.68 -5.57 -11.77
CA PRO A 103 -11.62 -4.52 -10.76
C PRO A 103 -12.93 -4.45 -9.99
N ASN A 104 -12.90 -3.72 -8.87
CA ASN A 104 -14.11 -3.36 -8.12
C ASN A 104 -14.27 -1.83 -8.03
N SER A 105 -15.34 -1.35 -7.42
CA SER A 105 -15.67 0.08 -7.31
C SER A 105 -14.64 0.90 -6.51
N TYR A 106 -13.75 0.24 -5.76
CA TYR A 106 -12.67 0.91 -5.04
C TYR A 106 -11.40 1.06 -5.89
N GLY A 107 -11.25 0.28 -6.97
CA GLY A 107 -10.01 0.17 -7.75
C GLY A 107 -9.53 1.51 -8.33
N ASP A 108 -10.44 2.28 -8.94
CA ASP A 108 -10.09 3.57 -9.55
C ASP A 108 -9.62 4.59 -8.51
N LEU A 109 -10.41 4.78 -7.43
CA LEU A 109 -10.09 5.72 -6.34
C LEU A 109 -8.77 5.36 -5.65
N PHE A 110 -8.51 4.06 -5.52
CA PHE A 110 -7.29 3.54 -4.93
C PHE A 110 -6.04 3.89 -5.75
N CYS A 111 -6.08 3.67 -7.07
CA CYS A 111 -4.98 4.02 -7.96
C CYS A 111 -4.80 5.55 -8.11
N GLU A 112 -5.91 6.30 -8.16
CA GLU A 112 -5.89 7.76 -8.19
C GLU A 112 -5.25 8.34 -6.92
N PHE A 113 -5.63 7.82 -5.74
CA PHE A 113 -5.06 8.24 -4.46
C PHE A 113 -3.53 8.12 -4.44
N PHE A 114 -2.99 6.98 -4.90
CA PHE A 114 -1.54 6.76 -4.92
C PHE A 114 -0.80 7.64 -5.93
N SER A 115 -1.41 7.87 -7.09
CA SER A 115 -0.91 8.83 -8.08
C SER A 115 -0.79 10.22 -7.47
N ASN A 116 -1.79 10.64 -6.68
CA ASN A 116 -1.80 11.96 -6.03
C ASN A 116 -0.75 12.13 -4.91
N ILE A 117 -0.30 11.04 -4.29
CA ILE A 117 0.75 11.08 -3.25
C ILE A 117 2.13 10.63 -3.75
N ASN A 118 2.33 10.51 -5.06
CA ASN A 118 3.57 10.04 -5.70
C ASN A 118 4.03 8.67 -5.15
N CYS A 119 3.10 7.77 -4.91
CA CYS A 119 3.37 6.41 -4.47
C CYS A 119 2.84 5.38 -5.47
N CYS A 120 3.47 4.21 -5.53
CA CYS A 120 3.04 3.08 -6.37
C CYS A 120 2.90 1.80 -5.57
N ILE A 121 2.02 0.93 -6.07
CA ILE A 121 1.86 -0.47 -5.71
C ILE A 121 3.16 -1.22 -6.01
N LEU A 122 3.75 -1.84 -5.00
CA LEU A 122 4.92 -2.70 -5.15
C LEU A 122 4.54 -4.08 -5.72
N ASN A 123 3.33 -4.55 -5.45
CA ASN A 123 2.84 -5.85 -5.91
C ASN A 123 2.91 -5.96 -7.44
N GLY A 124 3.44 -7.07 -7.93
CA GLY A 124 3.58 -7.34 -9.36
C GLY A 124 4.68 -6.53 -10.08
N ARG A 125 5.37 -5.59 -9.43
CA ARG A 125 6.47 -4.81 -10.05
C ARG A 125 7.85 -5.43 -9.92
N ASN A 126 7.96 -6.52 -9.17
CA ASN A 126 9.20 -7.28 -9.03
C ASN A 126 9.07 -8.63 -9.75
N PHE A 127 9.87 -8.79 -10.81
CA PHE A 127 9.83 -9.81 -11.87
C PHE A 127 9.88 -11.29 -11.45
N ILE A 128 9.96 -11.59 -10.16
CA ILE A 128 10.27 -12.95 -9.69
C ILE A 128 8.99 -13.76 -9.49
N ASN A 129 7.92 -13.19 -8.93
CA ASN A 129 6.63 -13.85 -8.75
C ASN A 129 5.55 -12.81 -8.42
N ASN A 130 4.35 -12.96 -9.00
CA ASN A 130 3.15 -12.31 -8.50
C ASN A 130 2.09 -13.38 -8.25
N ALA A 131 1.42 -13.32 -7.10
CA ALA A 131 0.36 -14.26 -6.74
C ALA A 131 -0.78 -13.54 -6.04
N PHE A 132 -1.89 -14.25 -5.90
CA PHE A 132 -3.03 -13.79 -5.11
C PHE A 132 -2.62 -13.55 -3.65
N THR A 133 -3.21 -12.53 -3.04
CA THR A 133 -3.03 -12.25 -1.61
C THR A 133 -4.21 -12.76 -0.78
N PHE A 134 -5.30 -13.13 -1.44
CA PHE A 134 -6.47 -13.71 -0.83
C PHE A 134 -6.92 -14.95 -1.61
N VAL A 135 -7.24 -16.03 -0.88
CA VAL A 135 -7.74 -17.28 -1.46
C VAL A 135 -8.90 -17.79 -0.61
N SER A 136 -10.00 -18.15 -1.26
CA SER A 136 -11.19 -18.71 -0.64
C SER A 136 -11.81 -19.82 -1.49
N SER A 137 -12.83 -20.50 -0.96
CA SER A 137 -13.62 -21.47 -1.74
C SER A 137 -14.38 -20.85 -2.92
N ARG A 138 -14.49 -19.51 -2.97
CA ARG A 138 -15.20 -18.77 -4.02
C ARG A 138 -14.27 -18.17 -5.07
N GLY A 139 -12.96 -18.34 -4.91
CA GLY A 139 -11.94 -17.76 -5.79
C GLY A 139 -10.85 -17.02 -5.03
N SER A 140 -10.03 -16.31 -5.79
CA SER A 140 -8.81 -15.66 -5.31
C SER A 140 -8.73 -14.23 -5.85
N SER A 141 -8.10 -13.34 -5.10
CA SER A 141 -7.94 -11.92 -5.46
C SER A 141 -6.62 -11.35 -4.95
N VAL A 142 -6.24 -10.19 -5.50
CA VAL A 142 -5.17 -9.35 -4.95
C VAL A 142 -5.84 -8.18 -4.27
N VAL A 143 -5.78 -8.16 -2.94
CA VAL A 143 -6.40 -7.10 -2.11
C VAL A 143 -5.45 -6.57 -1.03
N ASP A 144 -4.37 -7.31 -0.75
CA ASP A 144 -3.31 -6.90 0.15
C ASP A 144 -2.18 -6.29 -0.67
N TYR A 145 -1.90 -5.02 -0.41
CA TYR A 145 -0.90 -4.27 -1.16
C TYR A 145 0.20 -3.78 -0.24
N CYS A 146 1.41 -3.74 -0.76
CA CYS A 146 2.48 -2.88 -0.27
C CYS A 146 2.65 -1.74 -1.26
N VAL A 147 2.80 -0.53 -0.75
CA VAL A 147 2.84 0.71 -1.52
C VAL A 147 4.01 1.54 -1.04
N VAL A 148 4.75 2.10 -1.99
CA VAL A 148 6.04 2.77 -1.75
C VAL A 148 6.10 4.07 -2.54
N PRO A 149 6.88 5.07 -2.09
CA PRO A 149 7.12 6.28 -2.88
C PRO A 149 7.87 5.91 -4.16
N TYR A 150 7.57 6.58 -5.27
CA TYR A 150 8.16 6.28 -6.57
C TYR A 150 9.68 6.25 -6.54
N GLU A 151 10.31 7.24 -5.88
CA GLU A 151 11.77 7.32 -5.80
C GLU A 151 12.40 6.19 -4.97
N LYS A 152 11.59 5.46 -4.20
CA LYS A 152 12.05 4.34 -3.39
C LYS A 152 11.89 2.98 -4.06
N LEU A 153 11.08 2.88 -5.12
CA LEU A 153 10.84 1.63 -5.83
C LEU A 153 12.15 0.86 -6.17
N PRO A 154 13.24 1.49 -6.67
CA PRO A 154 14.47 0.78 -7.01
C PRO A 154 15.18 0.09 -5.83
N PHE A 155 14.85 0.44 -4.58
CA PHE A 155 15.46 -0.19 -3.39
C PHE A 155 14.78 -1.51 -3.01
N PHE A 156 13.59 -1.78 -3.53
CA PHE A 156 12.85 -3.02 -3.25
C PHE A 156 13.19 -4.10 -4.24
N LYS A 157 13.87 -5.16 -3.78
CA LYS A 157 14.30 -6.27 -4.64
C LYS A 157 13.28 -7.39 -4.75
N THR A 158 12.52 -7.62 -3.68
CA THR A 158 11.59 -8.74 -3.58
C THR A 158 10.37 -8.32 -2.76
N LEU A 159 9.20 -8.78 -3.17
CA LEU A 159 7.98 -8.81 -2.38
C LEU A 159 7.45 -10.24 -2.46
N LYS A 160 7.10 -10.82 -1.31
CA LYS A 160 6.55 -12.19 -1.24
C LYS A 160 5.05 -12.11 -1.02
N SER A 161 4.30 -12.77 -1.91
CA SER A 161 2.89 -13.11 -1.75
C SER A 161 2.76 -14.61 -1.44
N PHE A 162 1.54 -15.13 -1.28
CA PHE A 162 1.32 -16.56 -1.10
C PHE A 162 2.00 -17.36 -2.23
N GLU A 163 2.84 -18.32 -1.86
CA GLU A 163 3.31 -19.34 -2.80
C GLU A 163 2.17 -20.34 -2.98
N GLN A 164 1.63 -20.45 -4.19
CA GLN A 164 0.83 -21.63 -4.53
C GLN A 164 1.82 -22.79 -4.66
N GLU A 165 1.91 -23.64 -3.63
CA GLU A 165 2.43 -24.99 -3.82
C GLU A 165 1.48 -25.70 -4.79
N LEU A 166 1.90 -25.85 -6.04
CA LEU A 166 1.25 -26.66 -7.07
C LEU A 166 1.64 -28.14 -6.92
#